data_AF-A0A6G7VAG9-F1
#
_entry.id   AF-A0A6G7VAG9-F1
#
_cell.length_a   1.000
_cell.length_b   1.000
_cell.length_c   1.000
_cell.angle_alpha   90.00
_cell.angle_beta   90.00
_cell.angle_gamma   90.00
#
_symmetry.space_group_name_H-M   'P 1'
#
loop_
_entity.id
_entity.type
_entity.pdbx_description
1 polymer ?
#
loop_
_entity_poly.entity_id
_entity_poly.type
_entity_poly.pdbx_seq_one_letter_code
_entity_poly.pdbx_strand_id
1 'polypeptide(L)'
;MSSRSYPSGLSACILALLLGGCQFNPLKPTQTPSALEGACAAACESLKNQCAERQRAREQLCQEERVRLADPKRTCQPGSDPLCPQPIDCLGEELTPCTVQYGECTVRCTSSPAEQNKQAG
;
A
#
# COMPACT_ATOMS: atom_id res chain seq x y z
N MET A 1 -42.11 -28.71 -5.10
CA MET A 1 -41.51 -29.16 -6.38
C MET A 1 -41.41 -27.93 -7.27
N SER A 2 -40.18 -27.50 -7.59
CA SER A 2 -39.83 -26.74 -8.80
C SER A 2 -38.31 -26.50 -8.75
N SER A 3 -37.59 -27.44 -9.33
CA SER A 3 -36.14 -27.44 -9.48
C SER A 3 -35.76 -26.48 -10.60
N ARG A 4 -34.83 -25.54 -10.34
CA ARG A 4 -34.15 -24.79 -11.41
C ARG A 4 -32.82 -25.48 -11.73
N SER A 5 -32.80 -26.10 -12.90
CA SER A 5 -31.60 -26.60 -13.57
C SER A 5 -30.77 -25.43 -14.09
N TYR A 6 -29.49 -25.37 -13.73
CA TYR A 6 -28.51 -24.51 -14.42
C TYR A 6 -27.71 -25.36 -15.40
N PRO A 7 -27.59 -24.97 -16.68
CA PRO A 7 -26.77 -25.69 -17.63
C PRO A 7 -25.29 -25.46 -17.33
N SER A 8 -24.62 -26.57 -17.03
CA SER A 8 -23.18 -26.75 -17.07
C SER A 8 -22.69 -26.62 -18.52
N GLY A 9 -21.89 -25.59 -18.82
CA GLY A 9 -21.20 -25.52 -20.10
C GLY A 9 -20.67 -24.13 -20.38
N LEU A 10 -19.40 -24.06 -20.78
CA LEU A 10 -18.60 -22.89 -21.17
C LEU A 10 -17.63 -22.36 -20.08
N SER A 11 -16.73 -23.21 -19.62
CA SER A 11 -15.54 -22.82 -18.83
C SER A 11 -14.26 -23.49 -19.36
N ALA A 12 -14.00 -23.42 -20.67
CA ALA A 12 -12.85 -24.10 -21.27
C ALA A 12 -12.16 -23.36 -22.43
N CYS A 13 -12.18 -22.03 -22.48
CA CYS A 13 -11.48 -21.27 -23.54
C CYS A 13 -10.48 -20.19 -23.07
N ILE A 14 -10.21 -20.04 -21.77
CA ILE A 14 -9.28 -19.00 -21.26
C ILE A 14 -7.91 -19.59 -20.87
N LEU A 15 -7.37 -20.55 -21.62
CA LEU A 15 -6.03 -21.11 -21.36
C LEU A 15 -5.00 -20.94 -22.49
N ALA A 16 -5.35 -20.27 -23.60
CA ALA A 16 -4.48 -20.21 -24.78
C ALA A 16 -3.80 -18.85 -25.07
N LEU A 17 -3.87 -17.86 -24.16
CA LEU A 17 -3.31 -16.51 -24.39
C LEU A 17 -2.05 -16.16 -23.58
N LEU A 18 -1.45 -17.11 -22.84
CA LEU A 18 -0.31 -16.83 -21.95
C LEU A 18 1.09 -17.09 -22.55
N LEU A 19 1.21 -17.40 -23.85
CA LEU A 19 2.50 -17.75 -24.47
C LEU A 19 3.06 -16.68 -25.44
N GLY A 20 2.51 -15.48 -25.44
CA GLY A 20 2.94 -14.38 -26.32
C GLY A 20 3.73 -13.28 -25.62
N GLY A 21 5.04 -13.49 -25.46
CA GLY A 21 6.05 -12.43 -25.61
C GLY A 21 6.29 -11.43 -24.48
N CYS A 22 7.40 -11.61 -23.77
CA CYS A 22 8.30 -10.53 -23.35
C CYS A 22 9.72 -11.09 -23.31
N GLN A 23 10.39 -11.21 -24.47
CA GLN A 23 11.86 -11.27 -24.47
C GLN A 23 12.38 -9.87 -24.13
N PHE A 24 12.45 -9.56 -22.83
CA PHE A 24 13.29 -8.47 -22.35
C PHE A 24 14.73 -8.88 -22.57
N ASN A 25 15.36 -8.27 -23.56
CA ASN A 25 16.80 -8.37 -23.78
C ASN A 25 17.44 -7.23 -22.96
N PRO A 26 18.04 -7.48 -21.78
CA PRO A 26 18.71 -6.43 -21.05
C PRO A 26 20.03 -6.14 -21.76
N LEU A 27 20.02 -5.17 -22.67
CA LEU A 27 21.20 -4.32 -22.85
C LEU A 27 21.58 -3.87 -21.43
N LYS A 28 22.71 -4.35 -20.93
CA LYS A 28 23.20 -4.05 -19.59
C LYS A 28 23.82 -2.65 -19.66
N PRO A 29 23.14 -1.56 -19.27
CA PRO A 29 23.86 -0.33 -19.02
C PRO A 29 24.82 -0.66 -17.88
N THR A 30 26.11 -0.43 -18.13
CA THR A 30 27.08 -0.30 -17.05
C THR A 30 26.70 1.00 -16.35
N GLN A 31 25.71 0.94 -15.46
CA GLN A 31 25.36 2.05 -14.59
C GLN A 31 26.51 2.18 -13.61
N THR A 32 27.20 3.31 -13.66
CA THR A 32 28.16 3.69 -12.63
C THR A 32 27.47 3.62 -11.26
N PRO A 33 28.10 3.04 -10.24
CA PRO A 33 27.51 2.81 -8.91
C PRO A 33 26.78 4.03 -8.34
N SER A 34 27.35 5.22 -8.52
CA SER A 34 26.77 6.48 -8.01
C SER A 34 25.45 6.90 -8.67
N ALA A 35 25.21 6.51 -9.94
CA ALA A 35 23.94 6.80 -10.61
C ALA A 35 22.82 5.88 -10.12
N LEU A 36 23.16 4.63 -9.76
CA LEU A 36 22.24 3.65 -9.19
C LEU A 36 21.87 4.02 -7.75
N GLU A 37 22.83 4.49 -6.95
CA GLU A 37 22.57 5.00 -5.59
C GLU A 37 21.63 6.21 -5.60
N GLY A 38 21.84 7.16 -6.52
CA GLY A 38 20.97 8.34 -6.66
C GLY A 38 19.54 7.98 -7.05
N ALA A 39 19.36 7.03 -7.97
CA ALA A 39 18.03 6.54 -8.36
C ALA A 39 17.34 5.79 -7.22
N CYS A 40 18.09 5.01 -6.43
CA CYS A 40 17.56 4.29 -5.27
C CYS A 40 17.08 5.25 -4.17
N ALA A 41 17.88 6.26 -3.82
CA ALA A 41 17.50 7.26 -2.83
C ALA A 41 16.25 8.04 -3.24
N ALA A 42 16.13 8.40 -4.52
CA ALA A 42 14.93 9.05 -5.07
C ALA A 42 13.68 8.16 -4.98
N ALA A 43 13.83 6.84 -5.19
CA ALA A 43 12.74 5.89 -5.01
C ALA A 43 12.30 5.79 -3.55
N CYS A 44 13.24 5.74 -2.60
CA CYS A 44 12.93 5.75 -1.17
C CYS A 44 12.19 7.03 -0.74
N GLU A 45 12.61 8.20 -1.24
CA GLU A 45 11.91 9.47 -1.00
C GLU A 45 10.48 9.45 -1.55
N SER A 46 10.28 8.93 -2.77
CA SER A 46 8.95 8.77 -3.34
C SER A 46 8.05 7.90 -2.47
N LEU A 47 8.57 6.78 -1.96
CA LEU A 47 7.83 5.89 -1.06
C LEU A 47 7.49 6.56 0.27
N LYS A 48 8.43 7.34 0.84
CA LYS A 48 8.19 8.14 2.05
C LYS A 48 7.04 9.12 1.85
N ASN A 49 7.05 9.86 0.74
CA ASN A 49 6.01 10.83 0.42
C ASN A 49 4.64 10.16 0.22
N GLN A 50 4.60 9.05 -0.52
CA GLN A 50 3.37 8.26 -0.67
C GLN A 50 2.84 7.73 0.65
N CYS A 51 3.73 7.31 1.56
CA CYS A 51 3.34 6.90 2.90
C CYS A 51 2.73 8.08 3.68
N ALA A 52 3.40 9.23 3.68
CA ALA A 52 2.92 10.43 4.36
C ALA A 52 1.53 10.84 3.85
N GLU A 53 1.34 10.94 2.53
CA GLU A 53 0.05 11.28 1.94
C GLU A 53 -1.07 10.31 2.34
N ARG A 54 -0.77 9.01 2.42
CA ARG A 54 -1.74 8.03 2.92
C ARG A 54 -2.08 8.24 4.39
N GLN A 55 -1.11 8.61 5.23
CA GLN A 55 -1.39 8.89 6.65
C GLN A 55 -2.24 10.15 6.80
N ARG A 56 -1.94 11.21 6.04
CA ARG A 56 -2.76 12.43 6.02
C ARG A 56 -4.20 12.14 5.60
N ALA A 57 -4.38 11.39 4.52
CA ALA A 57 -5.71 11.04 4.04
C ALA A 57 -6.51 10.22 5.08
N ARG A 58 -5.86 9.30 5.80
CA ARG A 58 -6.51 8.54 6.88
C ARG A 58 -6.93 9.43 8.03
N GLU A 59 -6.07 10.36 8.44
CA GLU A 59 -6.39 11.31 9.50
C GLU A 59 -7.53 12.23 9.08
N GLN A 60 -7.51 12.77 7.86
CA GLN A 60 -8.60 13.59 7.33
C GLN A 60 -9.94 12.85 7.34
N LEU A 61 -9.99 11.61 6.85
CA LEU A 61 -11.21 10.80 6.87
C LEU A 61 -11.69 10.53 8.30
N CYS A 62 -10.78 10.30 9.25
CA CYS A 62 -11.14 10.15 10.65
C CYS A 62 -11.75 11.44 11.21
N GLN A 63 -11.13 12.59 10.92
CA GLN A 63 -11.60 13.90 11.38
C GLN A 63 -13.00 14.22 10.83
N GLU A 64 -13.22 13.97 9.54
CA GLU A 64 -14.52 14.11 8.89
C GLU A 64 -15.57 13.22 9.56
N GLU A 65 -15.25 11.95 9.79
CA GLU A 65 -16.18 11.01 10.43
C GLU A 65 -16.49 11.40 11.87
N ARG A 66 -15.49 11.85 12.63
CA ARG A 66 -15.65 12.35 14.00
C ARG A 66 -16.59 13.54 14.05
N VAL A 67 -16.41 14.51 13.15
CA VAL A 67 -17.32 15.67 13.02
C VAL A 67 -18.73 15.22 12.63
N ARG A 68 -18.83 14.29 11.67
CA ARG A 68 -20.10 13.73 11.21
C ARG A 68 -20.87 13.04 12.33
N LEU A 69 -20.17 12.32 13.21
CA LEU A 69 -20.73 11.62 14.37
C LEU A 69 -21.07 12.54 15.53
N ALA A 70 -20.35 13.66 15.67
CA ALA A 70 -20.61 14.68 16.68
C ALA A 70 -21.81 15.60 16.36
N ASP A 71 -22.42 15.47 15.17
CA ASP A 71 -23.57 16.29 14.77
C ASP A 71 -24.76 16.07 15.73
N PRO A 72 -25.17 17.10 16.51
CA PRO A 72 -26.24 16.98 17.50
C PRO A 72 -27.62 16.74 16.87
N LYS A 73 -27.76 16.90 15.55
CA LYS A 73 -29.01 16.61 14.83
C LYS A 73 -29.21 15.12 14.56
N ARG A 74 -28.24 14.27 14.88
CA ARG A 74 -28.39 12.82 14.74
C ARG A 74 -29.42 12.28 15.72
N THR A 75 -30.29 11.42 15.21
CA THR A 75 -31.27 10.64 15.98
C THR A 75 -30.63 9.58 16.87
N CYS A 76 -29.33 9.31 16.68
CA CYS A 76 -28.57 8.33 17.45
C CYS A 76 -27.60 9.08 18.37
N GLN A 77 -27.84 9.06 19.69
CA GLN A 77 -26.93 9.65 20.67
C GLN A 77 -25.91 8.60 21.15
N PRO A 78 -24.59 8.82 20.94
CA PRO A 78 -23.56 7.98 21.52
C PRO A 78 -23.68 7.97 23.06
N GLY A 79 -23.65 6.79 23.68
CA GLY A 79 -23.69 6.62 25.13
C GLY A 79 -25.06 6.27 25.73
N SER A 80 -26.16 6.64 25.08
CA SER A 80 -27.52 6.25 25.52
C SER A 80 -28.05 5.00 24.82
N ASP A 81 -27.61 4.76 23.58
CA ASP A 81 -27.96 3.56 22.80
C ASP A 81 -26.67 2.82 22.40
N PRO A 82 -26.46 1.56 22.84
CA PRO A 82 -25.26 0.79 22.51
C PRO A 82 -25.13 0.43 21.03
N LEU A 83 -26.19 0.62 20.23
CA LEU A 83 -26.17 0.44 18.79
C LEU A 83 -25.70 1.70 18.05
N CYS A 84 -25.59 2.84 18.74
CA CYS A 84 -25.07 4.06 18.14
C CYS A 84 -23.55 3.97 17.93
N PRO A 85 -23.05 4.30 16.73
CA PRO A 85 -21.62 4.37 16.49
C PRO A 85 -21.00 5.44 17.41
N GLN A 86 -19.96 5.05 18.15
CA GLN A 86 -19.17 5.95 18.98
C GLN A 86 -18.21 6.75 18.09
N PRO A 87 -17.99 8.04 18.36
CA PRO A 87 -16.87 8.77 17.79
C PRO A 87 -15.56 8.05 18.13
N ILE A 88 -14.73 7.84 17.12
CA ILE A 88 -13.37 7.31 17.31
C ILE A 88 -12.40 8.48 17.54
N ASP A 89 -11.41 8.26 18.39
CA ASP A 89 -10.30 9.18 18.54
C ASP A 89 -9.34 9.04 17.36
N CYS A 90 -9.12 10.16 16.66
CA CYS A 90 -8.12 10.23 15.60
C CYS A 90 -6.74 10.36 16.23
N LEU A 91 -5.84 9.45 15.86
CA LEU A 91 -4.51 9.33 16.46
C LEU A 91 -3.52 10.37 15.91
N GLY A 92 -3.92 11.16 14.91
CA GLY A 92 -3.08 12.16 14.27
C GLY A 92 -2.28 11.60 13.09
N GLU A 93 -1.61 12.50 12.37
CA GLU A 93 -0.69 12.15 11.27
C GLU A 93 0.58 11.50 11.82
N GLU A 94 0.51 10.24 12.23
CA GLU A 94 1.68 9.50 12.69
C GLU A 94 2.60 9.17 11.49
N LEU A 95 3.66 9.97 11.32
CA LEU A 95 4.65 9.80 10.25
C LEU A 95 5.83 8.92 10.65
N THR A 96 5.93 8.50 11.92
CA THR A 96 6.98 7.60 12.43
C THR A 96 7.14 6.36 11.55
N PRO A 97 6.06 5.63 11.17
CA PRO A 97 6.20 4.45 10.31
C PRO A 97 6.81 4.78 8.94
N CYS A 98 6.46 5.94 8.37
CA CYS A 98 7.00 6.39 7.08
C CYS A 98 8.50 6.70 7.17
N THR A 99 8.95 7.30 8.28
CA THR A 99 10.37 7.59 8.51
C THR A 99 11.19 6.32 8.74
N VAL A 100 10.65 5.34 9.47
CA VAL A 100 11.31 4.04 9.68
C VAL A 100 11.46 3.31 8.34
N GLN A 101 10.39 3.23 7.52
CA GLN A 101 10.45 2.61 6.19
C GLN A 101 11.45 3.31 5.26
N TYR A 102 11.52 4.63 5.32
CA TYR A 102 12.52 5.39 4.57
C TYR A 102 13.96 5.03 5.03
N GLY A 103 14.20 4.97 6.34
CA GLY A 103 15.48 4.56 6.91
C GLY A 103 15.90 3.18 6.42
N GLU A 104 15.02 2.19 6.52
CA GLU A 104 15.28 0.82 6.03
C GLU A 104 15.56 0.79 4.52
N CYS A 105 14.82 1.59 3.74
CA CYS A 105 15.00 1.68 2.29
C CYS A 105 16.37 2.26 1.95
N THR A 106 16.77 3.36 2.59
CA THR A 106 18.06 4.01 2.34
C THR A 106 19.25 3.13 2.72
N VAL A 107 19.17 2.40 3.83
CA VAL A 107 20.20 1.41 4.21
C VAL A 107 20.40 0.38 3.10
N ARG A 108 19.29 -0.13 2.53
CA ARG A 108 19.33 -1.08 1.41
C ARG A 108 19.96 -0.50 0.14
N CYS A 109 19.81 0.81 -0.10
CA CYS A 109 20.45 1.48 -1.23
C CYS A 109 21.97 1.54 -1.11
N THR A 110 22.50 1.67 0.10
CA THR A 110 23.94 1.75 0.36
C THR A 110 24.61 0.38 0.50
N SER A 111 23.85 -0.66 0.84
CA SER A 111 24.37 -2.03 0.89
C SER A 111 24.54 -2.60 -0.52
N SER A 112 25.78 -2.67 -1.00
CA SER A 112 26.12 -3.24 -2.30
C SER A 112 25.69 -4.71 -2.40
N PRO A 113 25.14 -5.18 -3.54
CA PRO A 113 24.76 -6.59 -3.73
C PRO A 113 25.94 -7.57 -3.58
N ALA A 114 27.19 -7.09 -3.63
CA ALA A 114 28.39 -7.89 -3.35
C ALA A 114 28.53 -8.29 -1.87
N GLU A 115 27.96 -7.54 -0.93
CA GLU A 115 27.95 -7.88 0.50
C GLU A 115 26.81 -8.82 0.89
N GLN A 116 25.67 -8.75 0.21
CA GLN A 116 24.53 -9.64 0.47
C GLN A 116 24.85 -11.12 0.19
N ASN A 117 25.82 -11.39 -0.70
CA ASN A 117 26.26 -12.74 -1.04
C ASN A 117 27.31 -13.32 -0.06
N LYS A 118 27.87 -12.49 0.86
CA LYS A 118 28.81 -12.94 1.90
C LYS A 118 28.15 -13.39 3.19
N GLN A 119 26.89 -12.99 3.43
CA GLN A 119 26.13 -13.38 4.63
C GLN A 119 25.25 -14.63 4.42
N ALA A 120 25.20 -15.17 3.20
CA ALA A 120 24.46 -16.38 2.86
C ALA A 120 25.35 -17.64 2.68
N GLY A 121 26.64 -17.55 3.03
CA GLY A 121 27.63 -18.62 2.91
C GLY A 121 28.08 -19.17 4.26
#